data_AF-A0AAJ2USF8-F1
#
_entry.id   AF-A0AAJ2USF8-F1
#
_cell.length_a   1.000
_cell.length_b   1.000
_cell.length_c   1.000
_cell.angle_alpha   90.00
_cell.angle_beta   90.00
_cell.angle_gamma   90.00
#
_symmetry.space_group_name_H-M   'P 1'
#
loop_
_entity.id
_entity.type
_entity.pdbx_description
1 polymer ?
#
loop_
_entity_poly.entity_id
_entity_poly.type
_entity_poly.pdbx_seq_one_letter_code
_entity_poly.pdbx_strand_id
1 'polypeptide(L)'
;YGRATRDPHRTRPTPSPRAAVLAAADPANAYGAALPWPEPPTEAGHKPGRKAGSLVVLVDGELTVYMERGGKTLLAWPADPDARPMDDPRLRPAAEALAAAARAGSLGTVTVERVNGTSALTSPHGPLLEAAGFIATPRGLRIRA
;
A
#
# COMPACT_ATOMS: atom_id res chain seq x y z
N TYR A 1 -29.08 -46.99 18.02
CA TYR A 1 -28.38 -46.86 16.72
C TYR A 1 -28.90 -45.64 15.99
N GLY A 2 -28.04 -44.70 15.60
CA GLY A 2 -28.40 -43.53 14.79
C GLY A 2 -27.36 -42.43 14.93
N ARG A 3 -26.46 -42.34 13.97
CA ARG A 3 -25.14 -41.70 14.02
C ARG A 3 -25.16 -40.18 14.20
N ALA A 4 -24.13 -39.70 14.89
CA ALA A 4 -23.60 -38.35 14.76
C ALA A 4 -23.13 -38.09 13.32
N THR A 5 -23.60 -37.01 12.71
CA THR A 5 -22.90 -36.35 11.60
C THR A 5 -22.22 -35.12 12.18
N ARG A 6 -20.97 -35.31 12.63
CA ARG A 6 -20.01 -34.21 12.69
C ARG A 6 -19.84 -33.72 11.25
N ASP A 7 -20.25 -32.50 10.98
CA ASP A 7 -20.02 -31.82 9.72
C ASP A 7 -18.51 -31.56 9.56
N PRO A 8 -17.80 -32.27 8.66
CA PRO A 8 -16.38 -32.04 8.44
C PRO A 8 -16.21 -30.95 7.38
N HIS A 9 -15.38 -29.95 7.67
CA HIS A 9 -15.02 -28.86 6.75
C HIS A 9 -16.06 -27.73 6.59
N ARG A 10 -16.28 -26.96 7.68
CA ARG A 10 -16.40 -25.50 7.49
C ARG A 10 -15.05 -25.03 6.96
N THR A 11 -14.91 -24.95 5.63
CA THR A 11 -13.81 -24.25 4.97
C THR A 11 -13.78 -22.85 5.57
N ARG A 12 -12.86 -22.60 6.52
CA ARG A 12 -12.67 -21.26 7.05
C ARG A 12 -12.24 -20.44 5.85
N PRO A 13 -13.01 -19.43 5.40
CA PRO A 13 -12.52 -18.57 4.34
C PRO A 13 -11.15 -18.06 4.79
N THR A 14 -10.13 -18.27 3.94
CA THR A 14 -8.82 -17.67 4.17
C THR A 14 -9.07 -16.17 4.38
N PRO A 15 -8.68 -15.60 5.52
CA PRO A 15 -8.94 -14.20 5.77
C PRO A 15 -8.30 -13.38 4.65
N SER A 16 -9.06 -12.44 4.08
CA SER A 16 -8.51 -11.50 3.10
C SER A 16 -7.30 -10.77 3.70
N PRO A 17 -6.27 -10.45 2.89
CA PRO A 17 -5.08 -9.75 3.38
C PRO A 17 -5.47 -8.50 4.16
N ARG A 18 -4.91 -8.32 5.37
CA ARG A 18 -5.24 -7.18 6.22
C ARG A 18 -4.27 -6.03 5.93
N ALA A 19 -4.76 -5.00 5.23
CA ALA A 19 -4.03 -3.78 4.98
C ALA A 19 -4.32 -2.73 6.07
N ALA A 20 -3.26 -2.12 6.62
CA ALA A 20 -3.34 -1.05 7.60
C ALA A 20 -2.52 0.16 7.16
N VAL A 21 -3.12 1.36 7.21
CA VAL A 21 -2.43 2.62 6.94
C VAL A 21 -2.07 3.26 8.27
N LEU A 22 -0.79 3.59 8.45
CA LEU A 22 -0.27 4.25 9.65
C LEU A 22 0.51 5.50 9.26
N ALA A 23 0.57 6.48 10.16
CA ALA A 23 1.61 7.51 10.05
C ALA A 23 2.98 6.83 10.16
N ALA A 24 3.97 7.26 9.36
CA ALA A 24 5.30 6.64 9.40
C ALA A 24 5.98 6.80 10.78
N ALA A 25 5.60 7.83 11.53
CA ALA A 25 6.06 8.08 12.90
C ALA A 25 5.23 7.38 14.00
N ASP A 26 4.13 6.70 13.64
CA ASP A 26 3.23 6.04 14.59
C ASP A 26 3.97 4.98 15.43
N PRO A 27 3.76 4.91 16.76
CA PRO A 27 4.37 3.87 17.61
C PRO A 27 4.07 2.43 17.15
N ALA A 28 2.95 2.17 16.49
CA ALA A 28 2.60 0.86 15.95
C ALA A 28 3.40 0.48 14.69
N ASN A 29 4.09 1.43 14.05
CA ASN A 29 5.02 1.13 12.96
C ASN A 29 6.37 0.65 13.52
N ALA A 30 6.71 -0.62 13.29
CA ALA A 30 7.97 -1.22 13.72
C ALA A 30 9.17 -0.78 12.85
N TYR A 31 8.94 -0.38 11.60
CA TYR A 31 10.00 0.03 10.67
C TYR A 31 10.61 1.38 11.10
N GLY A 32 11.94 1.45 11.08
CA GLY A 32 12.70 2.58 11.59
C GLY A 32 12.75 2.68 13.12
N ALA A 33 12.30 1.66 13.83
CA ALA A 33 12.46 1.52 15.27
C ALA A 33 13.07 0.14 15.61
N ALA A 34 12.25 -0.91 15.54
CA ALA A 34 12.68 -2.28 15.81
C ALA A 34 13.13 -3.02 14.53
N LEU A 35 12.56 -2.67 13.38
CA LEU A 35 12.93 -3.21 12.07
C LEU A 35 13.68 -2.16 11.24
N PRO A 36 14.71 -2.53 10.47
CA PRO A 36 15.30 -1.64 9.50
C PRO A 36 14.29 -1.33 8.39
N TRP A 37 14.41 -0.15 7.77
CA TRP A 37 13.68 0.11 6.53
C TRP A 37 14.21 -0.79 5.40
N PRO A 38 13.35 -1.34 4.52
CA PRO A 38 13.81 -2.04 3.34
C PRO A 38 14.53 -1.08 2.40
N GLU A 39 15.46 -1.60 1.60
CA GLU A 39 16.14 -0.80 0.60
C GLU A 39 15.11 -0.30 -0.44
N PRO A 40 15.06 1.00 -0.75
CA PRO A 40 14.20 1.50 -1.80
C PRO A 40 14.55 0.90 -3.16
N PRO A 41 13.56 0.76 -4.07
CA PRO A 41 13.84 0.40 -5.46
C PRO A 41 14.88 1.35 -6.07
N THR A 42 15.76 0.85 -6.94
CA THR A 42 16.97 1.57 -7.38
C THR A 42 16.71 2.95 -7.99
N GLU A 43 15.57 3.13 -8.67
CA GLU A 43 15.19 4.40 -9.29
C GLU A 43 14.54 5.40 -8.32
N ALA A 44 14.26 4.99 -7.08
CA ALA A 44 13.63 5.83 -6.08
C ALA A 44 14.55 6.99 -5.66
N GLY A 45 14.14 8.22 -5.98
CA GLY A 45 14.83 9.45 -5.57
C GLY A 45 14.71 9.81 -4.08
N HIS A 46 14.06 8.97 -3.26
CA HIS A 46 13.86 9.22 -1.84
C HIS A 46 13.86 7.92 -1.03
N LYS A 47 14.14 8.05 0.27
CA LYS A 47 14.19 6.92 1.22
C LYS A 47 13.04 7.03 2.24
N PRO A 48 12.47 5.90 2.68
CA PRO A 48 11.48 5.90 3.74
C PRO A 48 12.10 6.33 5.07
N GLY A 49 11.26 6.82 5.98
CA GLY A 49 11.69 7.24 7.30
C GLY A 49 10.52 7.66 8.19
N ARG A 50 10.76 7.70 9.51
CA ARG A 50 9.76 8.15 10.51
C ARG A 50 9.61 9.67 10.46
N LYS A 51 8.96 10.18 9.41
CA LYS A 51 8.74 11.62 9.16
C LYS A 51 7.26 11.96 9.38
N ALA A 52 7.01 13.09 10.04
CA ALA A 52 5.65 13.60 10.22
C ALA A 52 4.99 13.88 8.87
N GLY A 53 3.74 13.44 8.72
CA GLY A 53 2.97 13.58 7.48
C GLY A 53 3.28 12.54 6.39
N SER A 54 4.27 11.67 6.58
CA SER A 54 4.46 10.47 5.74
C SER A 54 3.59 9.32 6.25
N LEU A 55 3.24 8.40 5.35
CA LEU A 55 2.43 7.22 5.67
C LEU A 55 3.16 5.94 5.29
N VAL A 56 2.80 4.85 5.95
CA VAL A 56 3.13 3.49 5.56
C VAL A 56 1.84 2.69 5.40
N VAL A 57 1.85 1.74 4.47
CA VAL A 57 0.82 0.72 4.36
C VAL A 57 1.47 -0.62 4.61
N LEU A 58 0.99 -1.31 5.64
CA LEU A 58 1.39 -2.65 6.00
C LEU A 58 0.32 -3.63 5.52
N VAL A 59 0.71 -4.72 4.88
CA VAL A 59 -0.20 -5.83 4.53
C VAL A 59 0.25 -7.07 5.26
N ASP A 60 -0.60 -7.57 6.15
CA ASP A 60 -0.29 -8.67 7.07
C ASP A 60 1.01 -8.44 7.88
N GLY A 61 1.29 -7.16 8.19
CA GLY A 61 2.47 -6.72 8.94
C GLY A 61 3.67 -6.31 8.09
N GLU A 62 3.69 -6.63 6.80
CA GLU A 62 4.81 -6.35 5.90
C GLU A 62 4.68 -4.98 5.23
N LEU A 63 5.76 -4.18 5.25
CA LEU A 63 5.80 -2.89 4.57
C LEU A 63 5.64 -3.07 3.06
N THR A 64 4.52 -2.55 2.54
CA THR A 64 4.14 -2.73 1.15
C THR A 64 4.20 -1.41 0.38
N VAL A 65 3.78 -0.30 1.01
CA VAL A 65 3.83 1.05 0.43
C VAL A 65 4.32 2.05 1.47
N TYR A 66 5.13 3.02 1.04
CA TYR A 66 5.45 4.23 1.79
C TYR A 66 5.08 5.46 0.95
N MET A 67 4.48 6.46 1.58
CA MET A 67 4.11 7.72 0.96
C MET A 67 4.83 8.87 1.65
N GLU A 68 5.53 9.72 0.89
CA GLU A 68 6.08 10.96 1.45
C GLU A 68 4.97 11.95 1.82
N ARG A 69 5.33 12.87 2.72
CA ARG A 69 4.48 13.99 3.09
C ARG A 69 3.91 14.71 1.85
N GLY A 70 2.60 14.90 1.85
CA GLY A 70 1.87 15.55 0.76
C GLY A 70 1.50 14.62 -0.41
N GLY A 71 1.94 13.35 -0.36
CA GLY A 71 1.45 12.29 -1.24
C GLY A 71 1.92 12.32 -2.69
N LYS A 72 2.93 13.15 -3.01
CA LYS A 72 3.47 13.29 -4.37
C LYS A 72 4.26 12.08 -4.85
N THR A 73 4.92 11.40 -3.94
CA THR A 73 5.84 10.30 -4.25
C THR A 73 5.49 9.10 -3.39
N LEU A 74 5.51 7.93 -4.04
CA LEU A 74 5.29 6.63 -3.44
C LEU A 74 6.51 5.74 -3.63
N LEU A 75 6.80 4.93 -2.62
CA LEU A 75 7.60 3.71 -2.73
C LEU A 75 6.68 2.51 -2.58
N ALA A 76 6.87 1.50 -3.42
CA ALA A 76 6.19 0.22 -3.35
C ALA A 76 7.21 -0.90 -3.41
N TRP A 77 7.04 -1.93 -2.58
CA TRP A 77 7.92 -3.09 -2.49
C TRP A 77 7.16 -4.38 -2.85
N PRO A 78 7.14 -4.76 -4.15
CA PRO A 78 6.67 -6.08 -4.56
C PRO A 78 7.43 -7.21 -3.85
N ALA A 79 6.80 -8.35 -3.67
CA ALA A 79 7.41 -9.52 -3.00
C ALA A 79 8.49 -10.12 -3.89
N ASP A 80 8.19 -10.14 -5.19
CA ASP A 80 9.09 -10.52 -6.26
C ASP A 80 9.32 -9.27 -7.13
N PRO A 81 10.54 -8.70 -7.14
CA PRO A 81 10.89 -7.54 -7.97
C PRO A 81 10.76 -7.77 -9.48
N ASP A 82 10.85 -9.02 -9.93
CA ASP A 82 10.80 -9.39 -11.35
C ASP A 82 9.37 -9.71 -11.82
N ALA A 83 8.45 -9.98 -10.88
CA ALA A 83 7.03 -10.18 -11.18
C ALA A 83 6.32 -8.86 -11.49
N ARG A 84 5.18 -8.94 -12.20
CA ARG A 84 4.40 -7.72 -12.45
C ARG A 84 3.73 -7.27 -11.14
N PRO A 85 3.70 -5.97 -10.84
CA PRO A 85 3.07 -5.46 -9.63
C PRO A 85 1.61 -5.89 -9.43
N MET A 86 0.87 -6.12 -10.53
CA MET A 86 -0.52 -6.58 -10.46
C MET A 86 -0.66 -8.00 -9.90
N ASP A 87 0.39 -8.81 -10.00
CA ASP A 87 0.40 -10.21 -9.61
C ASP A 87 0.74 -10.38 -8.11
N ASP A 88 1.28 -9.34 -7.46
CA ASP A 88 1.51 -9.34 -6.00
C ASP A 88 0.17 -9.14 -5.25
N PRO A 89 -0.29 -10.13 -4.47
CA PRO A 89 -1.56 -10.06 -3.77
C PRO A 89 -1.60 -8.98 -2.68
N ARG A 90 -0.46 -8.41 -2.27
CA ARG A 90 -0.36 -7.36 -1.25
C ARG A 90 -0.56 -5.96 -1.81
N LEU A 91 -0.14 -5.72 -3.05
CA LEU A 91 -0.09 -4.36 -3.61
C LEU A 91 -1.48 -3.76 -3.85
N ARG A 92 -2.46 -4.58 -4.28
CA ARG A 92 -3.84 -4.11 -4.47
C ARG A 92 -4.52 -3.73 -3.15
N PRO A 93 -4.58 -4.60 -2.11
CA PRO A 93 -5.08 -4.21 -0.79
C PRO A 93 -4.36 -2.98 -0.21
N ALA A 94 -3.06 -2.83 -0.45
CA ALA A 94 -2.33 -1.65 0.00
C ALA A 94 -2.81 -0.36 -0.69
N ALA A 95 -3.01 -0.39 -2.02
CA ALA A 95 -3.55 0.74 -2.78
C ALA A 95 -4.98 1.08 -2.37
N GLU A 96 -5.82 0.07 -2.14
CA GLU A 96 -7.21 0.22 -1.67
C GLU A 96 -7.27 0.85 -0.27
N ALA A 97 -6.44 0.38 0.66
CA ALA A 97 -6.37 0.93 2.01
C ALA A 97 -5.90 2.40 2.01
N LEU A 98 -4.90 2.72 1.19
CA LEU A 98 -4.44 4.09 0.99
C LEU A 98 -5.55 4.98 0.41
N ALA A 99 -6.28 4.49 -0.59
CA ALA A 99 -7.40 5.19 -1.18
C ALA A 99 -8.54 5.43 -0.17
N ALA A 100 -8.86 4.42 0.65
CA ALA A 100 -9.86 4.53 1.70
C ALA A 100 -9.44 5.56 2.76
N ALA A 101 -8.17 5.57 3.19
CA ALA A 101 -7.65 6.59 4.10
C ALA A 101 -7.71 8.00 3.50
N ALA A 102 -7.41 8.16 2.21
CA ALA A 102 -7.56 9.45 1.54
C ALA A 102 -9.02 9.91 1.51
N ARG A 103 -9.96 9.00 1.20
CA ARG A 103 -11.40 9.31 1.15
C ARG A 103 -12.00 9.61 2.51
N ALA A 104 -11.52 8.97 3.57
CA ALA A 104 -11.95 9.25 4.95
C ALA A 104 -11.59 10.66 5.43
N GLY A 105 -10.88 11.46 4.61
CA GLY A 105 -10.55 12.85 4.90
C GLY A 105 -9.29 13.03 5.73
N SER A 106 -8.66 11.96 6.22
CA SER A 106 -7.44 12.06 7.03
C SER A 106 -6.22 12.59 6.25
N LEU A 107 -6.25 12.51 4.91
CA LEU A 107 -5.16 12.97 4.03
C LEU A 107 -5.51 14.15 3.13
N GLY A 108 -6.80 14.52 3.03
CA GLY A 108 -7.28 15.49 2.06
C GLY A 108 -7.10 15.04 0.61
N THR A 109 -6.85 15.99 -0.30
CA THR A 109 -6.55 15.66 -1.71
C THR A 109 -5.12 15.17 -1.85
N VAL A 110 -4.94 13.98 -2.42
CA VAL A 110 -3.63 13.38 -2.69
C VAL A 110 -3.43 13.28 -4.20
N THR A 111 -2.27 13.71 -4.70
CA THR A 111 -1.86 13.52 -6.11
C THR A 111 -0.50 12.84 -6.14
N VAL A 112 -0.48 11.58 -6.55
CA VAL A 112 0.73 10.78 -6.75
C VAL A 112 1.30 11.13 -8.12
N GLU A 113 2.45 11.78 -8.12
CA GLU A 113 3.19 12.17 -9.32
C GLU A 113 4.19 11.09 -9.73
N ARG A 114 4.80 10.38 -8.76
CA ARG A 114 5.77 9.30 -9.03
C ARG A 114 5.59 8.10 -8.12
N VAL A 115 5.86 6.91 -8.65
CA VAL A 115 5.96 5.66 -7.89
C VAL A 115 7.30 5.02 -8.22
N ASN A 116 8.11 4.73 -7.20
CA ASN A 116 9.45 4.14 -7.34
C ASN A 116 10.38 4.94 -8.27
N GLY A 117 10.20 6.26 -8.34
CA GLY A 117 11.01 7.12 -9.22
C GLY A 117 10.49 7.23 -10.66
N THR A 118 9.51 6.43 -11.08
CA THR A 118 8.84 6.55 -12.39
C THR A 118 7.60 7.45 -12.30
N SER A 119 7.25 8.17 -13.37
CA SER A 119 5.97 8.91 -13.45
C SER A 119 4.79 7.99 -13.15
N ALA A 120 3.87 8.42 -12.29
CA ALA A 120 2.73 7.59 -11.87
C ALA A 120 1.82 7.17 -13.04
N LEU A 121 1.70 8.03 -14.06
CA LEU A 121 0.89 7.77 -15.26
C LEU A 121 1.47 6.68 -16.16
N THR A 122 2.77 6.42 -16.08
CA THR A 122 3.47 5.41 -16.89
C THR A 122 4.10 4.31 -16.04
N SER A 123 3.86 4.33 -14.73
CA SER A 123 4.41 3.35 -13.79
C SER A 123 3.65 2.03 -13.93
N PRO A 124 4.33 0.88 -13.81
CA PRO A 124 3.65 -0.42 -13.74
C PRO A 124 2.73 -0.54 -12.49
N HIS A 125 2.88 0.34 -11.50
CA HIS A 125 1.99 0.45 -10.35
C HIS A 125 0.75 1.34 -10.58
N GLY A 126 0.73 2.13 -11.66
CA GLY A 126 -0.37 3.05 -11.98
C GLY A 126 -1.74 2.35 -11.99
N PRO A 127 -1.90 1.21 -12.68
CA PRO A 127 -3.17 0.48 -12.72
C PRO A 127 -3.70 0.03 -11.35
N LEU A 128 -2.83 -0.23 -10.36
CA LEU A 128 -3.26 -0.57 -8.99
C LEU A 128 -3.90 0.63 -8.29
N LEU A 129 -3.32 1.81 -8.47
CA LEU A 129 -3.86 3.06 -7.91
C LEU A 129 -5.16 3.45 -8.63
N GLU A 130 -5.23 3.31 -9.95
CA GLU A 130 -6.46 3.54 -10.72
C GLU A 130 -7.59 2.60 -10.30
N ALA A 131 -7.30 1.30 -10.13
CA ALA A 131 -8.26 0.32 -9.63
C ALA A 131 -8.75 0.66 -8.20
N ALA A 132 -7.88 1.23 -7.36
CA ALA A 132 -8.25 1.74 -6.03
C ALA A 132 -9.08 3.05 -6.10
N GLY A 133 -9.23 3.63 -7.30
CA GLY A 133 -10.06 4.80 -7.60
C GLY A 133 -9.31 6.13 -7.55
N PHE A 134 -8.00 6.12 -7.78
CA PHE A 134 -7.28 7.32 -8.21
C PHE A 134 -7.62 7.62 -9.68
N ILE A 135 -7.63 8.90 -10.04
CA ILE A 135 -8.01 9.37 -11.38
C ILE A 135 -6.81 10.08 -12.00
N ALA A 136 -6.51 9.74 -13.25
CA ALA A 136 -5.46 10.41 -14.02
C ALA A 136 -5.73 11.91 -14.19
N THR A 137 -4.68 12.71 -13.99
CA THR A 137 -4.62 14.14 -14.23
C THR A 137 -3.30 14.46 -14.93
N PRO A 138 -3.13 15.64 -15.55
CA PRO A 138 -1.86 16.01 -16.18
C PRO A 138 -0.65 15.99 -15.22
N ARG A 139 -0.89 16.12 -13.90
CA ARG A 139 0.17 16.09 -12.87
C ARG A 139 0.43 14.69 -12.30
N GLY A 140 -0.45 13.71 -12.52
CA GLY A 140 -0.35 12.39 -11.91
C GLY A 140 -1.70 11.79 -11.53
N LEU A 141 -1.69 10.77 -10.68
CA LEU A 141 -2.87 10.05 -10.22
C LEU A 141 -3.43 10.69 -8.95
N ARG A 142 -4.68 11.18 -9.00
CA ARG A 142 -5.29 11.96 -7.92
C ARG A 142 -6.45 11.24 -7.27
N ILE A 143 -6.55 11.34 -5.95
CA ILE A 143 -7.74 10.97 -5.18
C ILE A 143 -8.15 12.12 -4.25
N ARG A 144 -9.44 12.22 -3.96
CA ARG A 144 -10.02 13.23 -3.08
C ARG A 144 -10.96 12.58 -2.06
N ALA A 145 -11.06 13.20 -0.90
CA ALA A 145 -12.13 12.98 0.08
C ALA A 145 -13.48 13.45 -0.45
#